data_AF-A0A9E5VZL7-F1
#
_entry.id   AF-A0A9E5VZL7-F1
#
_cell.length_a   1.000
_cell.length_b   1.000
_cell.length_c   1.000
_cell.angle_alpha   90.00
_cell.angle_beta   90.00
_cell.angle_gamma   90.00
#
_symmetry.space_group_name_H-M   'P 1'
#
loop_
_entity.id
_entity.type
_entity.pdbx_description
1 polymer ?
#
loop_
_entity_poly.entity_id
_entity_poly.type
_entity_poly.pdbx_seq_one_letter_code
_entity_poly.pdbx_strand_id
1 'polypeptide(L)'
;MEKENEVTVNDIKLIAGNTAKACFGVVGMANTPGADGIVHLLSNNDMTKGVKVSVDTRHNLLIDLHVILEFGVRMETVAENLTEAVKYNIEIKTGLKVRRITVYVPSVRI
;
A
#
# COMPACT_ATOMS: atom_id res chain seq x y z
N MET A 1 -4.13 31.19 -9.71
CA MET A 1 -5.12 30.20 -10.21
C MET A 1 -4.63 28.84 -9.75
N GLU A 2 -5.08 28.43 -8.57
CA GLU A 2 -4.76 27.12 -8.01
C GLU A 2 -5.37 26.06 -8.93
N LYS A 3 -4.54 25.18 -9.49
CA LYS A 3 -5.05 24.00 -10.19
C LYS A 3 -5.76 23.16 -9.14
N GLU A 4 -7.07 22.97 -9.28
CA GLU A 4 -7.76 21.83 -8.67
C GLU A 4 -7.01 20.59 -9.13
N ASN A 5 -6.17 20.05 -8.25
CA ASN A 5 -5.33 18.92 -8.54
C ASN A 5 -6.24 17.69 -8.40
N GLU A 6 -6.77 17.20 -9.51
CA GLU A 6 -7.54 15.96 -9.53
C GLU A 6 -6.61 14.83 -9.05
N VAL A 7 -6.89 14.29 -7.86
CA VAL A 7 -6.11 13.19 -7.29
C VAL A 7 -6.39 11.94 -8.10
N THR A 8 -5.38 11.46 -8.81
CA THR A 8 -5.52 10.25 -9.62
C THR A 8 -5.34 9.00 -8.76
N VAL A 9 -5.83 7.86 -9.25
CA VAL A 9 -5.59 6.56 -8.61
C VAL A 9 -4.08 6.27 -8.48
N ASN A 10 -3.26 6.74 -9.41
CA ASN A 10 -1.81 6.56 -9.35
C ASN A 10 -1.17 7.38 -8.22
N ASP A 11 -1.69 8.57 -7.92
CA ASP A 11 -1.21 9.38 -6.78
C ASP A 11 -1.48 8.65 -5.46
N ILE A 12 -2.67 8.06 -5.31
CA ILE A 12 -3.03 7.25 -4.14
C ILE A 12 -2.09 6.04 -4.01
N LYS A 13 -1.82 5.33 -5.11
CA LYS A 13 -0.88 4.21 -5.12
C LYS A 13 0.53 4.63 -4.72
N LEU A 14 0.99 5.79 -5.19
CA LEU A 14 2.31 6.31 -4.87
C LEU A 14 2.42 6.69 -3.38
N ILE A 15 1.41 7.37 -2.84
CA ILE A 15 1.35 7.71 -1.41
C ILE A 15 1.36 6.44 -0.57
N ALA A 16 0.51 5.46 -0.91
CA ALA A 16 0.40 4.20 -0.19
C ALA A 16 1.71 3.40 -0.22
N GLY A 17 2.30 3.23 -1.41
CA GLY A 17 3.55 2.47 -1.60
C GLY A 17 4.73 3.10 -0.88
N ASN A 18 4.89 4.43 -0.98
CA ASN A 18 5.96 5.15 -0.26
C ASN A 18 5.78 5.06 1.26
N THR A 19 4.55 5.26 1.75
CA THR A 19 4.25 5.19 3.18
C THR A 19 4.49 3.78 3.71
N ALA A 20 4.05 2.75 2.96
CA ALA A 20 4.23 1.36 3.34
C ALA A 20 5.71 0.98 3.41
N LYS A 21 6.50 1.37 2.41
CA LYS A 21 7.95 1.10 2.39
C LYS A 21 8.71 1.81 3.52
N ALA A 22 8.22 2.96 3.99
CA ALA A 22 8.81 3.68 5.12
C ALA A 22 8.42 3.09 6.49
N CYS A 23 7.49 2.13 6.56
CA CYS A 23 7.10 1.50 7.81
C CYS A 23 8.16 0.49 8.28
N PHE A 24 8.41 0.49 9.59
CA PHE A 24 9.36 -0.43 10.22
C PHE A 24 8.97 -1.89 9.96
N GLY A 25 9.96 -2.72 9.61
CA GLY A 25 9.78 -4.14 9.30
C GLY A 25 9.34 -4.43 7.86
N VAL A 26 9.14 -3.40 7.01
CA VAL A 26 8.88 -3.56 5.58
C VAL A 26 10.17 -3.41 4.80
N VAL A 27 10.57 -4.48 4.11
CA VAL A 27 11.75 -4.48 3.22
C VAL A 27 11.42 -3.84 1.87
N GLY A 28 10.20 -4.07 1.39
CA GLY A 28 9.73 -3.50 0.13
C GLY A 28 8.34 -3.97 -0.26
N MET A 29 7.95 -3.64 -1.48
CA MET A 29 6.66 -4.02 -2.05
C MET A 29 6.81 -5.26 -2.94
N ALA A 30 5.77 -6.07 -3.02
CA ALA A 30 5.67 -7.22 -3.92
C ALA A 30 4.62 -6.97 -4.99
N ASN A 31 4.74 -7.59 -6.16
CA ASN A 31 3.66 -7.59 -7.14
C ASN A 31 2.43 -8.33 -6.61
N THR A 32 1.25 -7.98 -7.14
CA THR A 32 0.07 -8.83 -7.01
C THR A 32 0.35 -10.17 -7.73
N PRO A 33 0.12 -11.33 -7.08
CA PRO A 33 0.31 -12.63 -7.73
C PRO A 33 -0.55 -12.75 -8.99
N GLY A 34 0.06 -13.16 -10.11
CA GLY A 34 -0.64 -13.51 -11.34
C GLY A 34 -1.26 -14.90 -11.29
N ALA A 35 -1.76 -15.38 -12.43
CA ALA A 35 -2.30 -16.75 -12.56
C ALA A 35 -1.25 -17.86 -12.34
N ASP A 36 0.03 -17.52 -12.51
CA ASP A 36 1.20 -18.37 -12.25
C ASP A 36 1.64 -18.36 -10.77
N GLY A 37 1.08 -17.47 -9.95
CA GLY A 37 1.35 -17.37 -8.52
C GLY A 37 2.75 -16.84 -8.16
N ILE A 38 3.51 -16.33 -9.14
CA ILE A 38 4.89 -15.91 -8.91
C ILE A 38 4.93 -14.50 -8.29
N VAL A 39 5.64 -14.39 -7.17
CA VAL A 39 5.82 -13.13 -6.44
C VAL A 39 7.29 -12.72 -6.44
N HIS A 40 7.54 -11.44 -6.74
CA HIS A 40 8.85 -10.82 -6.76
C HIS A 40 8.85 -9.47 -6.04
N LEU A 41 10.01 -9.14 -5.45
CA LEU A 41 10.29 -7.82 -4.90
C LEU A 41 10.28 -6.78 -6.02
N LEU A 42 9.54 -5.70 -5.84
CA LEU A 42 9.42 -4.61 -6.80
C LEU A 42 10.59 -3.63 -6.67
N SER A 43 11.03 -3.11 -7.81
CA SER A 43 11.94 -1.96 -7.86
C SER A 43 11.27 -0.72 -7.28
N ASN A 44 12.05 0.31 -6.92
CA ASN A 44 11.49 1.57 -6.43
C ASN A 44 10.55 2.23 -7.46
N ASN A 45 10.82 2.06 -8.75
CA ASN A 45 9.98 2.63 -9.80
C ASN A 45 8.66 1.87 -9.99
N ASP A 46 8.60 0.62 -9.53
CA ASP A 46 7.45 -0.27 -9.74
C ASP A 46 6.61 -0.49 -8.48
N MET A 47 6.93 0.17 -7.36
CA MET A 47 6.27 -0.07 -6.06
C MET A 47 4.73 0.05 -6.10
N THR A 48 4.20 0.87 -7.01
CA THR A 48 2.77 1.05 -7.22
C THR A 48 2.07 -0.21 -7.76
N LYS A 49 2.81 -1.15 -8.35
CA LYS A 49 2.30 -2.47 -8.78
C LYS A 49 1.96 -3.38 -7.60
N GLY A 50 2.48 -3.09 -6.41
CA GLY A 50 2.11 -3.76 -5.15
C GLY A 50 0.94 -3.11 -4.43
N VAL A 51 0.32 -2.09 -5.04
CA VAL A 51 -0.83 -1.40 -4.46
C VAL A 51 -2.02 -1.48 -5.42
N LYS A 52 -3.11 -2.08 -4.95
CA LYS A 52 -4.40 -2.05 -5.63
C LYS A 52 -5.32 -1.09 -4.89
N VAL A 53 -5.97 -0.22 -5.67
CA VAL A 53 -6.96 0.73 -5.15
C VAL A 53 -8.27 0.42 -5.84
N SER A 54 -9.34 0.37 -5.07
CA SER A 54 -10.71 0.19 -5.53
C SER A 54 -11.62 1.10 -4.73
N VAL A 55 -12.81 1.38 -5.26
CA VAL A 55 -13.77 2.29 -4.62
C VAL A 55 -15.04 1.50 -4.35
N ASP A 56 -15.60 1.63 -3.15
CA ASP A 56 -16.86 0.98 -2.79
C ASP A 56 -18.08 1.76 -3.31
N THR A 57 -19.28 1.22 -3.09
CA THR A 57 -20.56 1.84 -3.48
C THR A 57 -20.85 3.18 -2.80
N ARG A 58 -20.09 3.54 -1.77
CA ARG A 58 -20.21 4.79 -1.00
C ARG A 58 -19.02 5.73 -1.25
N HIS A 59 -18.28 5.53 -2.34
CA HIS A 59 -17.13 6.35 -2.72
C HIS A 59 -15.95 6.32 -1.72
N ASN A 60 -15.83 5.28 -0.90
CA ASN A 60 -14.67 5.11 -0.02
C ASN A 60 -13.60 4.24 -0.67
N LEU A 61 -12.34 4.55 -0.36
CA LEU A 61 -11.19 3.80 -0.84
C LEU A 61 -11.06 2.46 -0.12
N LEU A 62 -10.85 1.42 -0.90
CA LEU A 62 -10.42 0.08 -0.51
C LEU A 62 -9.02 -0.14 -1.08
N ILE A 63 -8.04 -0.45 -0.23
CA ILE A 63 -6.64 -0.54 -0.62
C ILE A 63 -6.10 -1.91 -0.26
N ASP A 64 -5.46 -2.57 -1.21
CA ASP A 64 -4.69 -3.78 -0.95
C ASP A 64 -3.20 -3.48 -1.10
N LEU A 65 -2.41 -3.87 -0.10
CA LEU A 65 -0.96 -3.68 -0.05
C LEU A 65 -0.28 -5.05 -0.08
N HIS A 66 0.62 -5.25 -1.03
CA HIS A 66 1.48 -6.42 -1.08
C HIS A 66 2.88 -6.03 -0.63
N VAL A 67 3.29 -6.51 0.55
CA VAL A 67 4.54 -6.13 1.21
C VAL A 67 5.40 -7.34 1.50
N ILE A 68 6.72 -7.15 1.46
CA ILE A 68 7.70 -8.13 1.92
C ILE A 68 8.23 -7.65 3.26
N LEU A 69 8.07 -8.49 4.28
CA LEU A 69 8.49 -8.17 5.64
C LEU A 69 9.88 -8.73 5.94
N GLU A 70 10.57 -8.11 6.90
CA GLU A 70 11.81 -8.61 7.46
C GLU A 70 11.55 -9.77 8.42
N PHE A 71 12.41 -10.80 8.41
CA PHE A 71 12.32 -11.89 9.37
C PHE A 71 12.49 -11.39 10.81
N GLY A 72 11.75 -12.00 11.75
CA GLY A 72 11.84 -11.66 13.18
C GLY A 72 10.94 -10.51 13.63
N VAL A 73 10.18 -9.88 12.74
CA VAL A 73 9.17 -8.87 13.11
C VAL A 73 7.83 -9.53 13.42
N ARG A 74 7.04 -8.93 14.32
CA ARG A 74 5.65 -9.35 14.57
C ARG A 74 4.76 -8.81 13.46
N MET A 75 4.26 -9.70 12.59
CA MET A 75 3.45 -9.33 11.42
C MET A 75 2.22 -8.50 11.80
N GLU A 76 1.54 -8.86 12.90
CA GLU A 76 0.38 -8.14 13.42
C GLU A 76 0.71 -6.67 13.72
N THR A 77 1.79 -6.44 14.47
CA THR A 77 2.26 -5.08 14.79
C THR A 77 2.64 -4.30 13.53
N VAL A 78 3.30 -4.93 12.56
CA VAL A 78 3.68 -4.26 11.31
C VAL A 78 2.43 -3.96 10.46
N ALA A 79 1.46 -4.87 10.38
CA ALA A 79 0.23 -4.68 9.63
C ALA A 79 -0.67 -3.58 10.21
N GLU A 80 -0.77 -3.49 11.54
CA GLU A 80 -1.47 -2.41 12.25
C GLU A 80 -0.82 -1.06 11.94
N ASN A 81 0.50 -0.95 12.15
CA ASN A 81 1.26 0.27 11.85
C ASN A 81 1.13 0.69 10.38
N LEU A 82 1.22 -0.27 9.45
CA LEU A 82 1.02 -0.03 8.01
C LEU A 82 -0.37 0.54 7.73
N THR A 83 -1.39 -0.09 8.29
CA THR A 83 -2.79 0.31 8.09
C THR A 83 -3.02 1.73 8.59
N GLU A 84 -2.54 2.06 9.79
CA GLU A 84 -2.69 3.40 10.36
C GLU A 84 -1.93 4.45 9.56
N ALA A 85 -0.65 4.21 9.26
CA ALA A 85 0.21 5.16 8.56
C ALA A 85 -0.29 5.45 7.13
N VAL A 86 -0.66 4.42 6.39
CA VAL A 86 -1.16 4.56 5.01
C VAL A 86 -2.51 5.26 4.99
N LYS A 87 -3.44 4.86 5.89
CA LYS A 87 -4.73 5.52 6.02
C LYS A 87 -4.55 7.00 6.32
N TYR A 88 -3.78 7.33 7.37
CA TYR A 88 -3.54 8.71 7.77
C TYR A 88 -2.97 9.55 6.63
N ASN A 89 -1.92 9.08 5.96
CA ASN A 89 -1.27 9.84 4.89
C ASN A 89 -2.17 10.06 3.68
N ILE A 90 -2.99 9.08 3.31
CA ILE A 90 -3.92 9.23 2.18
C ILE A 90 -5.03 10.23 2.54
N GLU A 91 -5.66 10.07 3.70
CA GLU A 91 -6.75 10.98 4.11
C GLU A 91 -6.25 12.42 4.24
N ILE A 92 -5.05 12.63 4.80
CA ILE A 92 -4.46 13.98 4.97
C ILE A 92 -4.02 14.60 3.64
N LYS A 93 -3.41 13.83 2.73
CA LYS A 93 -2.88 14.37 1.47
C LYS A 93 -3.94 14.55 0.38
N THR A 94 -5.01 13.76 0.43
CA THR A 94 -6.01 13.71 -0.66
C THR A 94 -7.41 14.14 -0.23
N GLY A 95 -7.71 14.17 1.08
CA GLY A 95 -9.08 14.40 1.58
C GLY A 95 -10.04 13.22 1.38
N LEU A 96 -9.62 12.16 0.69
CA LEU A 96 -10.45 10.98 0.41
C LEU A 96 -10.52 10.06 1.63
N LYS A 97 -11.66 9.41 1.85
CA LYS A 97 -11.85 8.49 2.98
C LYS A 97 -11.42 7.07 2.64
N VAL A 98 -10.66 6.47 3.55
CA VAL A 98 -10.21 5.07 3.42
C VAL A 98 -11.04 4.18 4.34
N ARG A 99 -11.83 3.28 3.74
CA ARG A 99 -12.72 2.38 4.47
C ARG A 99 -12.01 1.14 5.01
N ARG A 100 -11.09 0.59 4.21
CA ARG A 100 -10.36 -0.64 4.53
C ARG A 100 -9.02 -0.68 3.81
N ILE A 101 -8.02 -1.17 4.54
CA ILE A 101 -6.73 -1.56 3.99
C ILE A 101 -6.54 -3.05 4.27
N THR A 102 -6.18 -3.83 3.26
CA THR A 102 -5.83 -5.24 3.38
C THR A 102 -4.33 -5.39 3.15
N VAL A 103 -3.61 -6.01 4.06
CA VAL A 103 -2.17 -6.25 3.94
C VAL A 103 -1.93 -7.72 3.58
N TYR A 104 -1.25 -7.95 2.46
CA TYR A 104 -0.81 -9.25 2.00
C TYR A 104 0.71 -9.35 2.18
N VAL A 105 1.15 -10.44 2.83
CA VAL A 105 2.56 -10.75 3.05
C VAL A 105 2.90 -12.03 2.29
N PRO A 106 3.14 -11.95 0.97
CA PRO A 106 3.41 -13.13 0.15
C PRO A 106 4.80 -13.73 0.41
N SER A 107 5.73 -12.99 1.01
CA SER A 107 7.07 -13.47 1.31
C SER A 107 7.68 -12.72 2.50
N VAL A 108 8.62 -13.36 3.18
CA VAL A 108 9.43 -12.81 4.27
C VAL A 108 10.89 -12.94 3.86
N ARG A 109 11.66 -11.87 4.05
CA ARG A 109 13.10 -11.87 3.78
C ARG A 109 13.86 -12.38 5.00
N ILE A 110 14.57 -13.49 4.83
CA ILE A 110 15.53 -14.05 5.78
C ILE A 110 16.93 -13.51 5.57
#